data_AF-A0A8H4JTZ6-F1
#
_entry.id   AF-A0A8H4JTZ6-F1
#
_cell.length_a   1.000
_cell.length_b   1.000
_cell.length_c   1.000
_cell.angle_alpha   90.00
_cell.angle_beta   90.00
_cell.angle_gamma   90.00
#
_symmetry.space_group_name_H-M   'P 1'
#
loop_
_entity.id
_entity.type
_entity.pdbx_description
1 polymer ?
#
loop_
_entity_poly.entity_id
_entity_poly.type
_entity_poly.pdbx_seq_one_letter_code
_entity_poly.pdbx_strand_id
1 'polypeptide(L)'
;MQLKPVNTMRTLTLQLVLITSCLALSNPLSILRHSSSIPDTKPYGISVPLFATLERLSRLVDIAYCIGTTGVRKPFDCVSRCSEFPSLDLINTWNTGPLLSDSCGYIAVDHGVRQRGDNDAYMAGEPAIVVAFRGTYSIANTIVDLSTVPQEYVPYPSPDHGGESPPDEPKHQCTNCTVHMGFLQSWKNARRLVLPQLRQLRLQYPSYPVQLVGHSLGGSVACLAALELKVSLGWQDVIVTTFGEPRVGNEGLARFVDGVFHLDGQDDLEGRQYRRVTHKEDPVPLLPLGEWGYKSHAGEIYIAKQELSPSEADIYMCIGDNDPKCISGADDSLWMTIRRLFHVKGLLTASDKLAELNGFPSRFKLWQLLFAHRDYFWRLGLCVPGGDPADWGRGRYQAPETEEL
;
A
#
# COMPACT_ATOMS: atom_id res chain seq x y z
N MET A 1 23.66 45.71 -57.84
CA MET A 1 25.01 45.09 -57.90
C MET A 1 25.04 44.02 -56.81
N GLN A 2 24.54 42.80 -57.03
CA GLN A 2 25.17 41.66 -57.71
C GLN A 2 26.62 41.40 -57.31
N LEU A 3 26.86 40.29 -56.60
CA LEU A 3 27.68 39.14 -57.05
C LEU A 3 27.62 37.99 -56.01
N LYS A 4 27.06 36.84 -56.41
CA LYS A 4 27.54 35.48 -56.03
C LYS A 4 28.76 35.15 -56.97
N PRO A 5 29.41 33.96 -57.06
CA PRO A 5 29.14 32.64 -56.43
C PRO A 5 30.36 31.67 -56.14
N VAL A 6 30.09 30.54 -55.45
CA VAL A 6 30.39 29.11 -55.79
C VAL A 6 31.79 28.42 -55.67
N ASN A 7 31.74 27.22 -55.05
CA ASN A 7 32.53 25.95 -55.16
C ASN A 7 34.04 25.93 -54.84
N THR A 8 34.64 24.86 -54.27
CA THR A 8 34.70 23.50 -54.89
C THR A 8 35.20 22.42 -53.90
N MET A 9 34.58 21.23 -53.94
CA MET A 9 35.06 19.91 -53.45
C MET A 9 36.16 19.33 -54.35
N ARG A 10 37.11 18.53 -53.80
CA ARG A 10 37.65 17.25 -54.37
C ARG A 10 38.80 16.68 -53.49
N THR A 11 38.61 15.54 -52.82
CA THR A 11 38.99 14.12 -53.16
C THR A 11 40.49 13.80 -53.08
N LEU A 12 40.95 12.90 -52.18
CA LEU A 12 41.33 11.46 -52.37
C LEU A 12 42.82 11.36 -51.90
N THR A 13 43.35 10.40 -51.13
CA THR A 13 43.41 8.94 -51.30
C THR A 13 43.89 8.20 -50.04
N LEU A 14 43.45 6.95 -49.98
CA LEU A 14 43.70 5.82 -49.06
C LEU A 14 45.15 5.28 -49.09
N GLN A 15 45.64 4.69 -47.99
CA GLN A 15 46.37 3.40 -48.00
C GLN A 15 46.50 2.77 -46.60
N LEU A 16 46.29 1.44 -46.57
CA LEU A 16 46.26 0.49 -45.45
C LEU A 16 47.32 -0.61 -45.75
N VAL A 17 47.80 -1.37 -44.73
CA VAL A 17 48.22 -2.81 -44.73
C VAL A 17 49.39 -3.09 -43.72
N LEU A 18 49.12 -3.73 -42.55
CA LEU A 18 49.55 -5.09 -42.03
C LEU A 18 51.03 -5.21 -41.52
N ILE A 19 51.49 -6.03 -40.55
CA ILE A 19 51.00 -7.15 -39.71
C ILE A 19 51.97 -7.34 -38.48
N THR A 20 51.50 -8.06 -37.48
CA THR A 20 52.00 -8.56 -36.16
C THR A 20 53.45 -9.06 -35.97
N SER A 21 53.94 -9.04 -34.70
CA SER A 21 54.38 -10.26 -33.96
C SER A 21 54.73 -10.03 -32.47
N CYS A 22 54.43 -11.06 -31.66
CA CYS A 22 54.47 -11.26 -30.21
C CYS A 22 55.80 -11.00 -29.47
N LEU A 23 55.70 -10.75 -28.14
CA LEU A 23 56.54 -11.39 -27.11
C LEU A 23 55.83 -11.36 -25.76
N ALA A 24 55.50 -12.55 -25.24
CA ALA A 24 55.03 -12.80 -23.89
C ALA A 24 56.23 -13.17 -23.00
N LEU A 25 56.34 -12.56 -21.83
CA LEU A 25 57.18 -13.02 -20.72
C LEU A 25 56.35 -12.96 -19.45
N SER A 26 56.01 -14.15 -18.96
CA SER A 26 55.37 -14.44 -17.68
C SER A 26 56.35 -14.23 -16.52
N ASN A 27 55.89 -13.64 -15.42
CA ASN A 27 56.24 -14.11 -14.07
C ASN A 27 55.15 -13.71 -13.06
N PRO A 28 54.75 -14.61 -12.14
CA PRO A 28 53.68 -14.38 -11.18
C PRO A 28 54.24 -13.90 -9.83
N LEU A 29 53.60 -12.93 -9.19
CA LEU A 29 53.67 -12.78 -7.73
C LEU A 29 52.47 -11.95 -7.21
N SER A 30 51.50 -12.68 -6.69
CA SER A 30 50.68 -12.40 -5.49
C SER A 30 50.32 -10.93 -5.19
N ILE A 31 49.23 -10.45 -5.77
CA ILE A 31 48.47 -9.33 -5.19
C ILE A 31 47.58 -9.89 -4.08
N LEU A 32 47.90 -9.52 -2.85
CA LEU A 32 46.99 -9.60 -1.70
C LEU A 32 45.69 -8.87 -2.06
N ARG A 33 44.69 -9.61 -2.53
CA ARG A 33 43.29 -9.18 -2.43
C ARG A 33 42.97 -9.16 -0.95
N HIS A 34 42.94 -7.96 -0.37
CA HIS A 34 42.11 -7.71 0.80
C HIS A 34 40.68 -8.04 0.39
N SER A 35 40.26 -9.27 0.70
CA SER A 35 38.87 -9.66 0.75
C SER A 35 38.24 -8.87 1.89
N SER A 36 37.82 -7.64 1.62
CA SER A 36 36.75 -7.04 2.41
C SER A 36 35.51 -7.87 2.11
N SER A 37 35.29 -8.85 2.99
CA SER A 37 34.03 -9.56 3.14
C SER A 37 32.92 -8.51 3.19
N ILE A 38 32.16 -8.41 2.09
CA ILE A 38 30.85 -7.77 2.12
C ILE A 38 30.08 -8.55 3.19
N PRO A 39 29.60 -7.90 4.27
CA PRO A 39 28.83 -8.61 5.27
C PRO A 39 27.58 -9.16 4.58
N ASP A 40 27.39 -10.46 4.79
CA ASP A 40 26.27 -11.29 4.39
C ASP A 40 24.97 -10.47 4.37
N THR A 41 24.44 -10.23 3.16
CA THR A 41 23.20 -9.47 3.00
C THR A 41 22.08 -10.35 3.49
N LYS A 42 21.31 -9.84 4.47
CA LYS A 42 20.15 -10.52 5.07
C LYS A 42 19.33 -11.26 4.00
N PRO A 43 18.84 -12.48 4.27
CA PRO A 43 17.99 -13.21 3.33
C PRO A 43 16.81 -12.32 2.93
N TYR A 44 16.52 -12.30 1.62
CA TYR A 44 15.41 -11.59 1.02
C TYR A 44 14.08 -11.95 1.74
N GLY A 45 13.37 -10.95 2.26
CA GLY A 45 12.08 -11.12 2.95
C GLY A 45 11.89 -10.18 4.13
N ILE A 46 10.72 -10.24 4.79
CA ILE A 46 10.42 -9.52 6.04
C ILE A 46 10.54 -10.42 7.26
N SER A 47 10.60 -9.83 8.46
CA SER A 47 10.56 -10.62 9.71
C SER A 47 9.23 -11.35 9.93
N VAL A 48 9.30 -12.52 10.59
CA VAL A 48 8.12 -13.32 10.99
C VAL A 48 7.11 -12.50 11.82
N PRO A 49 7.53 -11.66 12.80
CA PRO A 49 6.58 -10.82 13.54
C PRO A 49 5.86 -9.78 12.67
N LEU A 50 6.56 -9.14 11.73
CA LEU A 50 5.93 -8.20 10.82
C LEU A 50 4.93 -8.92 9.92
N PHE A 51 5.33 -10.07 9.36
CA PHE A 51 4.44 -10.91 8.54
C PHE A 51 3.15 -11.26 9.30
N ALA A 52 3.28 -11.80 10.52
CA ALA A 52 2.13 -12.18 11.34
C ALA A 52 1.23 -10.97 11.66
N THR A 53 1.82 -9.79 11.85
CA THR A 53 1.07 -8.54 12.06
C THR A 53 0.27 -8.15 10.82
N LEU A 54 0.89 -8.18 9.63
CA LEU A 54 0.21 -7.83 8.37
C LEU A 54 -0.91 -8.84 8.05
N GLU A 55 -0.65 -10.13 8.23
CA GLU A 55 -1.62 -11.19 8.03
C GLU A 55 -2.81 -11.09 9.01
N ARG A 56 -2.55 -10.76 10.29
CA ARG A 56 -3.61 -10.45 11.27
C ARG A 56 -4.46 -9.24 10.85
N LEU A 57 -3.81 -8.14 10.43
CA LEU A 57 -4.49 -6.91 10.06
C LEU A 57 -5.34 -7.08 8.78
N SER A 58 -4.90 -7.94 7.85
CA SER A 58 -5.67 -8.27 6.64
C SER A 58 -7.03 -8.91 7.00
N ARG A 59 -7.06 -9.82 7.98
CA ARG A 59 -8.29 -10.45 8.48
C ARG A 59 -9.17 -9.47 9.25
N LEU A 60 -8.59 -8.55 10.03
CA LEU A 60 -9.35 -7.49 10.70
C LEU A 60 -10.03 -6.56 9.70
N VAL A 61 -9.32 -6.11 8.66
CA VAL A 61 -9.94 -5.23 7.67
C VAL A 61 -10.99 -5.95 6.82
N ASP A 62 -10.86 -7.26 6.59
CA ASP A 62 -11.89 -8.06 5.93
C ASP A 62 -13.23 -8.04 6.68
N ILE A 63 -13.20 -8.09 8.02
CA ILE A 63 -14.40 -8.00 8.87
C ILE A 63 -15.18 -6.71 8.61
N ALA A 64 -14.51 -5.62 8.21
CA ALA A 64 -15.19 -4.37 7.87
C ALA A 64 -16.19 -4.53 6.70
N TYR A 65 -16.04 -5.56 5.85
CA TYR A 65 -16.98 -5.89 4.78
C TYR A 65 -18.31 -6.49 5.26
N CYS A 66 -18.39 -6.89 6.54
CA CYS A 66 -19.66 -7.24 7.17
C CYS A 66 -20.53 -6.03 7.47
N ILE A 67 -19.94 -4.83 7.59
CA ILE A 67 -20.68 -3.61 7.89
C ILE A 67 -21.46 -3.16 6.66
N GLY A 68 -22.78 -2.98 6.81
CA GLY A 68 -23.71 -2.70 5.71
C GLY A 68 -24.38 -3.93 5.10
N THR A 69 -24.00 -5.13 5.53
CA THR A 69 -24.66 -6.40 5.17
C THR A 69 -25.18 -7.13 6.41
N THR A 70 -24.43 -8.12 6.92
CA THR A 70 -24.81 -8.93 8.09
C THR A 70 -24.49 -8.23 9.42
N GLY A 71 -23.52 -7.31 9.40
CA GLY A 71 -23.08 -6.52 10.54
C GLY A 71 -22.07 -7.23 11.44
N VAL A 72 -21.57 -6.46 12.42
CA VAL A 72 -20.74 -6.94 13.53
C VAL A 72 -21.42 -6.53 14.83
N ARG A 73 -21.47 -7.41 15.82
CA ARG A 73 -22.20 -7.24 17.08
C ARG A 73 -21.26 -7.32 18.27
N LYS A 74 -21.68 -6.78 19.42
CA LYS A 74 -20.94 -6.91 20.68
C LYS A 74 -21.02 -8.36 21.20
N PRO A 75 -19.96 -8.89 21.87
CA PRO A 75 -18.68 -8.26 22.16
C PRO A 75 -17.82 -8.06 20.91
N PHE A 76 -17.58 -9.06 20.07
CA PHE A 76 -17.06 -8.87 18.71
C PHE A 76 -17.43 -10.11 17.90
N ASP A 77 -18.68 -10.13 17.41
CA ASP A 77 -19.31 -11.28 16.77
C ASP A 77 -19.80 -10.93 15.36
N CYS A 78 -19.54 -11.80 14.39
CA CYS A 78 -19.97 -11.64 13.02
C CYS A 78 -19.96 -12.97 12.27
N VAL A 79 -20.61 -12.98 11.11
CA VAL A 79 -20.64 -14.15 10.23
C VAL A 79 -19.25 -14.51 9.70
N SER A 80 -18.34 -13.55 9.53
CA SER A 80 -16.99 -13.78 8.97
C SER A 80 -16.02 -14.36 10.02
N ARG A 81 -14.90 -13.68 10.29
CA ARG A 81 -13.77 -14.19 11.08
C ARG A 81 -13.69 -13.63 12.50
N CYS A 82 -14.75 -13.01 13.01
CA CYS A 82 -14.69 -12.35 14.33
C CYS A 82 -14.30 -13.30 15.47
N SER A 83 -14.65 -14.59 15.39
CA SER A 83 -14.25 -15.61 16.36
C SER A 83 -12.74 -15.85 16.45
N GLU A 84 -11.96 -15.42 15.45
CA GLU A 84 -10.49 -15.49 15.47
C GLU A 84 -9.87 -14.40 16.37
N PHE A 85 -10.68 -13.46 16.87
CA PHE A 85 -10.27 -12.26 17.59
C PHE A 85 -10.93 -12.15 18.98
N PRO A 86 -10.71 -13.13 19.89
CA PRO A 86 -11.38 -13.16 21.19
C PRO A 86 -10.96 -12.04 22.14
N SER A 87 -9.87 -11.32 21.85
CA SER A 87 -9.40 -10.18 22.62
C SER A 87 -10.06 -8.85 22.23
N LEU A 88 -10.85 -8.83 21.14
CA LEU A 88 -11.49 -7.62 20.64
C LEU A 88 -12.88 -7.43 21.23
N ASP A 89 -13.15 -6.18 21.63
CA ASP A 89 -14.47 -5.68 22.00
C ASP A 89 -14.90 -4.55 21.05
N LEU A 90 -16.00 -4.76 20.34
CA LEU A 90 -16.67 -3.80 19.48
C LEU A 90 -17.19 -2.62 20.29
N ILE A 91 -16.76 -1.42 19.92
CA ILE A 91 -17.26 -0.17 20.46
C ILE A 91 -18.45 0.31 19.65
N ASN A 92 -18.24 0.50 18.36
CA ASN A 92 -19.26 1.01 17.45
C ASN A 92 -18.98 0.62 15.99
N THR A 93 -20.02 0.66 15.17
CA THR A 93 -19.94 0.51 13.71
C THR A 93 -20.54 1.73 13.03
N TRP A 94 -20.06 2.10 11.84
CA TRP A 94 -20.71 3.15 11.04
C TRP A 94 -20.90 2.72 9.59
N ASN A 95 -21.97 3.23 9.00
CA ASN A 95 -22.26 3.16 7.57
C ASN A 95 -22.95 4.47 7.20
N THR A 96 -22.36 5.25 6.27
CA THR A 96 -22.86 6.57 5.92
C THR A 96 -23.78 6.62 4.69
N GLY A 97 -24.12 5.49 4.06
CA GLY A 97 -25.07 5.47 2.95
C GLY A 97 -24.79 4.43 1.85
N PRO A 98 -25.33 4.64 0.64
CA PRO A 98 -25.00 3.90 -0.59
C PRO A 98 -24.24 4.70 -1.69
N LEU A 99 -23.80 5.94 -1.42
CA LEU A 99 -23.08 6.80 -2.36
C LEU A 99 -21.56 6.51 -2.42
N LEU A 100 -20.89 6.99 -3.47
CA LEU A 100 -19.42 6.84 -3.60
C LEU A 100 -18.62 7.57 -2.51
N SER A 101 -19.23 8.55 -1.83
CA SER A 101 -18.66 9.24 -0.66
C SER A 101 -18.90 8.53 0.66
N ASP A 102 -19.38 7.29 0.63
CA ASP A 102 -19.64 6.56 1.85
C ASP A 102 -18.34 6.16 2.54
N SER A 103 -18.45 6.03 3.85
CA SER A 103 -17.49 5.35 4.67
C SER A 103 -18.23 4.32 5.50
N CYS A 104 -17.67 3.12 5.55
CA CYS A 104 -18.13 2.04 6.41
C CYS A 104 -16.96 1.50 7.21
N GLY A 105 -17.24 1.06 8.42
CA GLY A 105 -16.20 0.51 9.27
C GLY A 105 -16.66 0.27 10.69
N TYR A 106 -15.70 -0.06 11.54
CA TYR A 106 -15.93 -0.29 12.94
C TYR A 106 -14.76 0.22 13.80
N ILE A 107 -15.07 0.48 15.07
CA ILE A 107 -14.11 0.77 16.13
C ILE A 107 -14.21 -0.40 17.12
N ALA A 108 -13.07 -0.99 17.45
CA ALA A 108 -12.95 -2.02 18.46
C ALA A 108 -11.76 -1.71 19.38
N VAL A 109 -11.79 -2.23 20.60
CA VAL A 109 -10.63 -2.24 21.51
C VAL A 109 -10.08 -3.65 21.52
N ASP A 110 -8.82 -3.81 21.15
CA ASP A 110 -8.07 -5.05 21.36
C ASP A 110 -7.43 -4.98 22.74
N HIS A 111 -7.81 -5.88 23.63
CA HIS A 111 -7.23 -5.98 24.98
C HIS A 111 -5.88 -6.72 24.99
N GLY A 112 -5.46 -7.26 23.85
CA GLY A 112 -4.32 -8.15 23.72
C GLY A 112 -4.55 -9.49 24.43
N VAL A 113 -3.60 -10.40 24.31
CA VAL A 113 -3.69 -11.70 24.99
C VAL A 113 -3.16 -11.59 26.42
N ARG A 114 -4.01 -11.84 27.41
CA ARG A 114 -3.60 -12.18 28.79
C ARG A 114 -3.97 -13.63 29.09
N GLN A 115 -3.30 -14.60 28.45
CA GLN A 115 -3.41 -16.00 28.87
C GLN A 115 -2.18 -16.44 29.67
N ARG A 116 -2.45 -16.85 30.91
CA ARG A 116 -1.55 -17.61 31.77
C ARG A 116 -1.87 -19.08 31.55
N GLY A 117 -1.10 -19.81 30.74
CA GLY A 117 -1.21 -21.26 30.59
C GLY A 117 -0.74 -21.82 29.24
N ASP A 118 0.23 -22.73 29.32
CA ASP A 118 0.80 -23.68 28.34
C ASP A 118 1.23 -23.21 26.93
N ASN A 119 2.55 -23.02 26.83
CA ASN A 119 3.53 -23.31 25.76
C ASN A 119 3.28 -23.01 24.27
N ASP A 120 2.12 -22.57 23.81
CA ASP A 120 1.90 -22.22 22.38
C ASP A 120 1.19 -20.88 22.17
N ALA A 121 1.46 -19.90 23.04
CA ALA A 121 0.95 -18.54 22.85
C ALA A 121 1.82 -17.76 21.86
N TYR A 122 1.60 -17.95 20.54
CA TYR A 122 1.92 -16.89 19.58
C TYR A 122 1.16 -15.64 20.02
N MET A 123 1.86 -14.52 20.22
CA MET A 123 1.30 -13.23 20.66
C MET A 123 0.09 -12.83 19.79
N ALA A 124 -1.14 -13.10 20.22
CA ALA A 124 -2.32 -12.94 19.36
C ALA A 124 -2.87 -11.50 19.30
N GLY A 125 -1.98 -10.51 19.40
CA GLY A 125 -2.29 -9.07 19.31
C GLY A 125 -1.75 -8.28 20.49
N GLU A 126 -1.18 -7.11 20.21
CA GLU A 126 -0.85 -6.11 21.24
C GLU A 126 -2.09 -5.25 21.54
N PRO A 127 -2.25 -4.74 22.78
CA PRO A 127 -3.40 -3.90 23.12
C PRO A 127 -3.44 -2.63 22.26
N ALA A 128 -4.59 -2.35 21.64
CA ALA A 128 -4.74 -1.23 20.72
C ALA A 128 -6.21 -0.78 20.58
N ILE A 129 -6.43 0.47 20.21
CA ILE A 129 -7.73 0.93 19.71
C ILE A 129 -7.72 0.74 18.19
N VAL A 130 -8.49 -0.21 17.68
CA VAL A 130 -8.55 -0.57 16.27
C VAL A 130 -9.68 0.20 15.58
N VAL A 131 -9.37 0.87 14.47
CA VAL A 131 -10.35 1.50 13.57
C VAL A 131 -10.17 0.91 12.18
N ALA A 132 -11.16 0.15 11.73
CA ALA A 132 -11.12 -0.51 10.43
C ALA A 132 -12.02 0.21 9.43
N PHE A 133 -11.46 0.57 8.28
CA PHE A 133 -12.16 1.23 7.18
C PHE A 133 -12.35 0.26 6.01
N ARG A 134 -13.61 0.02 5.64
CA ARG A 134 -13.99 -0.81 4.50
C ARG A 134 -13.76 -0.04 3.19
N GLY A 135 -13.39 -0.76 2.13
CA GLY A 135 -13.51 -0.26 0.75
C GLY A 135 -14.96 -0.24 0.23
N THR A 136 -15.15 0.15 -1.03
CA THR A 136 -16.47 0.14 -1.68
C THR A 136 -16.83 -1.26 -2.19
N TYR A 137 -18.11 -1.64 -2.18
CA TYR A 137 -18.57 -2.93 -2.75
C TYR A 137 -18.40 -3.02 -4.27
N SER A 138 -18.50 -1.89 -4.99
CA SER A 138 -18.31 -1.83 -6.44
C SER A 138 -16.98 -1.16 -6.78
N ILE A 139 -15.88 -1.84 -6.46
CA ILE A 139 -14.52 -1.34 -6.68
C ILE A 139 -14.31 -0.97 -8.15
N ALA A 140 -14.85 -1.76 -9.09
CA ALA A 140 -14.79 -1.46 -10.52
C ALA A 140 -15.49 -0.14 -10.88
N ASN A 141 -16.72 0.10 -10.40
CA ASN A 141 -17.39 1.38 -10.63
C ASN A 141 -16.67 2.51 -9.90
N THR A 142 -16.20 2.30 -8.66
CA THR A 142 -15.44 3.30 -7.91
C THR A 142 -14.15 3.70 -8.60
N ILE A 143 -13.51 2.81 -9.36
CA ILE A 143 -12.29 3.12 -10.12
C ILE A 143 -12.59 3.87 -11.41
N VAL A 144 -13.69 3.53 -12.07
CA VAL A 144 -14.17 4.29 -13.24
C VAL A 144 -14.68 5.68 -12.80
N ASP A 145 -15.35 5.74 -11.64
CA ASP A 145 -15.93 6.93 -11.01
C ASP A 145 -14.99 7.57 -9.98
N LEU A 146 -13.70 7.19 -9.95
CA LEU A 146 -12.67 7.83 -9.13
C LEU A 146 -12.44 9.20 -9.76
N SER A 147 -13.43 10.07 -9.51
CA SER A 147 -13.62 11.35 -10.15
C SER A 147 -12.37 12.14 -9.85
N THR A 148 -11.57 12.36 -10.87
CA THR A 148 -10.18 12.81 -10.74
C THR A 148 -10.04 14.20 -10.15
N VAL A 149 -11.17 14.85 -9.85
CA VAL A 149 -11.34 16.20 -9.31
C VAL A 149 -10.47 16.34 -8.06
N PRO A 150 -9.30 17.01 -8.19
CA PRO A 150 -8.47 17.29 -7.05
C PRO A 150 -9.13 18.42 -6.26
N GLN A 151 -9.17 18.27 -4.94
CA GLN A 151 -9.60 19.30 -4.01
C GLN A 151 -8.38 19.80 -3.25
N GLU A 152 -8.27 21.10 -3.01
CA GLU A 152 -7.24 21.64 -2.11
C GLU A 152 -7.32 20.94 -0.74
N TYR A 153 -6.18 20.41 -0.30
CA TYR A 153 -6.07 19.79 1.01
C TYR A 153 -5.62 20.84 2.02
N VAL A 154 -6.56 21.28 2.85
CA VAL A 154 -6.29 22.12 4.01
C VAL A 154 -6.31 21.21 5.25
N PRO A 155 -5.17 21.00 5.94
CA PRO A 155 -5.14 20.25 7.19
C PRO A 155 -6.18 20.81 8.15
N TYR A 156 -7.11 19.94 8.56
CA TYR A 156 -8.37 20.27 9.21
C TYR A 156 -8.25 21.45 10.19
N PRO A 157 -8.74 22.65 9.82
CA PRO A 157 -8.74 23.78 10.72
C PRO A 157 -9.50 23.38 12.00
N SER A 158 -8.86 23.54 13.16
CA SER A 158 -9.45 23.23 14.44
C SER A 158 -10.11 24.51 14.99
N PRO A 159 -11.41 24.57 15.32
CA PRO A 159 -12.49 23.74 14.78
C PRO A 159 -13.80 24.52 14.49
N ASP A 160 -14.70 23.88 13.72
CA ASP A 160 -16.16 24.07 13.78
C ASP A 160 -16.71 23.58 15.15
N HIS A 161 -16.36 24.24 16.28
CA HIS A 161 -17.02 24.01 17.57
C HIS A 161 -18.46 24.55 17.63
N GLY A 162 -19.05 24.94 16.48
CA GLY A 162 -20.28 25.73 16.48
C GLY A 162 -20.12 27.09 17.18
N GLY A 163 -18.87 27.51 17.43
CA GLY A 163 -18.53 28.82 17.98
C GLY A 163 -18.06 29.74 16.86
N GLU A 164 -18.39 31.02 16.97
CA GLU A 164 -18.07 32.10 16.02
C GLU A 164 -16.57 32.44 15.91
N SER A 165 -15.68 31.64 16.50
CA SER A 165 -14.23 31.89 16.50
C SER A 165 -13.57 31.29 15.25
N PRO A 166 -12.66 32.02 14.58
CA PRO A 166 -11.91 31.48 13.46
C PRO A 166 -11.06 30.28 13.93
N PRO A 167 -10.89 29.26 13.08
CA PRO A 167 -10.12 28.10 13.46
C PRO A 167 -8.65 28.44 13.73
N ASP A 168 -8.08 27.82 14.75
CA ASP A 168 -6.65 27.86 15.06
C ASP A 168 -5.83 27.38 13.85
N GLU A 169 -4.75 28.11 13.53
CA GLU A 169 -3.84 27.72 12.46
C GLU A 169 -3.20 26.35 12.77
N PRO A 170 -3.20 25.40 11.82
CA PRO A 170 -2.59 24.10 12.04
C PRO A 170 -1.07 24.27 12.21
N LYS A 171 -0.52 23.61 13.24
CA LYS A 171 0.94 23.60 13.52
C LYS A 171 1.78 23.06 12.35
N HIS A 172 1.18 22.26 11.47
CA HIS A 172 1.81 21.74 10.27
C HIS A 172 0.98 22.12 9.05
N GLN A 173 1.55 22.93 8.17
CA GLN A 173 0.92 23.35 6.93
C GLN A 173 1.33 22.43 5.78
N CYS A 174 0.37 22.05 4.95
CA CYS A 174 0.58 21.26 3.75
C CYS A 174 0.59 22.21 2.55
N THR A 175 1.77 22.54 2.04
CA THR A 175 1.93 23.53 0.97
C THR A 175 1.66 22.91 -0.39
N ASN A 176 0.80 23.53 -1.21
CA ASN A 176 0.44 23.04 -2.55
C ASN A 176 -0.10 21.59 -2.54
N CYS A 177 -0.88 21.25 -1.51
CA CYS A 177 -1.44 19.91 -1.36
C CYS A 177 -2.84 19.84 -1.96
N THR A 178 -3.07 18.81 -2.78
CA THR A 178 -4.42 18.44 -3.22
C THR A 178 -4.69 16.99 -2.87
N VAL A 179 -5.94 16.70 -2.57
CA VAL A 179 -6.47 15.38 -2.19
C VAL A 179 -7.60 15.01 -3.14
N HIS A 180 -7.79 13.72 -3.38
CA HIS A 180 -8.97 13.24 -4.10
C HIS A 180 -10.26 13.63 -3.33
N MET A 181 -11.16 14.36 -3.99
CA MET A 181 -12.38 14.89 -3.38
C MET A 181 -13.23 13.80 -2.71
N GLY A 182 -13.38 12.64 -3.37
CA GLY A 182 -14.17 11.53 -2.83
C GLY A 182 -13.61 10.98 -1.52
N PHE A 183 -12.29 10.81 -1.42
CA PHE A 183 -11.65 10.29 -0.20
C PHE A 183 -11.80 11.27 0.96
N LEU A 184 -11.61 12.57 0.68
CA LEU A 184 -11.82 13.62 1.67
C LEU A 184 -13.28 13.67 2.15
N GLN A 185 -14.24 13.52 1.24
CA GLN A 185 -15.64 13.51 1.61
C GLN A 185 -16.01 12.27 2.45
N SER A 186 -15.51 11.08 2.09
CA SER A 186 -15.70 9.86 2.88
C SER A 186 -15.17 10.02 4.30
N TRP A 187 -13.97 10.60 4.46
CA TRP A 187 -13.45 10.91 5.80
C TRP A 187 -14.29 11.97 6.51
N LYS A 188 -14.69 13.07 5.85
CA LYS A 188 -15.57 14.09 6.45
C LYS A 188 -16.91 13.53 6.94
N ASN A 189 -17.44 12.52 6.26
CA ASN A 189 -18.65 11.83 6.69
C ASN A 189 -18.36 10.93 7.90
N ALA A 190 -17.28 10.13 7.86
CA ALA A 190 -16.88 9.23 8.93
C ALA A 190 -16.48 9.96 10.23
N ARG A 191 -15.72 11.05 10.12
CA ARG A 191 -15.08 11.73 11.26
C ARG A 191 -16.08 12.21 12.31
N ARG A 192 -17.30 12.57 11.90
CA ARG A 192 -18.39 12.97 12.80
C ARG A 192 -18.82 11.84 13.75
N LEU A 193 -18.66 10.59 13.31
CA LEU A 193 -19.01 9.38 14.07
C LEU A 193 -17.78 8.79 14.78
N VAL A 194 -16.61 8.89 14.15
CA VAL A 194 -15.37 8.26 14.63
C VAL A 194 -14.68 9.08 15.72
N LEU A 195 -14.48 10.39 15.53
CA LEU A 195 -13.66 11.20 16.44
C LEU A 195 -14.24 11.32 17.86
N PRO A 196 -15.56 11.48 18.08
CA PRO A 196 -16.10 11.50 19.43
C PRO A 196 -15.81 10.20 20.20
N GLN A 197 -15.93 9.06 19.54
CA GLN A 197 -15.65 7.74 20.14
C GLN A 197 -14.16 7.58 20.43
N LEU A 198 -13.28 7.94 19.48
CA LEU A 198 -11.84 7.88 19.70
C LEU A 198 -11.38 8.75 20.87
N ARG A 199 -11.91 9.98 21.01
CA ARG A 199 -11.60 10.84 22.16
C ARG A 199 -11.99 10.20 23.48
N GLN A 200 -13.15 9.54 23.56
CA GLN A 200 -13.58 8.84 24.76
C GLN A 200 -12.69 7.62 25.07
N LEU A 201 -12.39 6.80 24.06
CA LEU A 201 -11.51 5.65 24.22
C LEU A 201 -10.10 6.06 24.62
N ARG A 202 -9.62 7.19 24.12
CA ARG A 202 -8.31 7.73 24.50
C ARG A 202 -8.20 8.09 25.98
N LEU A 203 -9.29 8.56 26.58
CA LEU A 203 -9.37 8.81 28.02
C LEU A 203 -9.40 7.51 28.83
N GLN A 204 -10.04 6.46 28.29
CA GLN A 204 -10.17 5.16 28.96
C GLN A 204 -8.89 4.31 28.84
N TYR A 205 -8.21 4.39 27.70
CA TYR A 205 -7.02 3.60 27.36
C TYR A 205 -5.87 4.52 26.92
N PRO A 206 -5.31 5.33 27.83
CA PRO A 206 -4.31 6.35 27.48
C PRO A 206 -2.98 5.76 26.98
N SER A 207 -2.70 4.48 27.27
CA SER A 207 -1.50 3.79 26.83
C SER A 207 -1.69 2.96 25.55
N TYR A 208 -2.91 2.89 25.00
CA TYR A 208 -3.18 2.07 23.83
C TYR A 208 -2.92 2.90 22.57
N PRO A 209 -2.07 2.43 21.65
CA PRO A 209 -1.92 3.07 20.35
C PRO A 209 -3.24 2.99 19.57
N VAL A 210 -3.45 3.94 18.65
CA VAL A 210 -4.56 3.90 17.71
C VAL A 210 -4.08 3.20 16.44
N GLN A 211 -4.59 2.00 16.19
CA GLN A 211 -4.33 1.21 14.99
C GLN A 211 -5.41 1.49 13.95
N LEU A 212 -5.06 2.23 12.91
CA LEU A 212 -5.90 2.43 11.73
C LEU A 212 -5.58 1.33 10.72
N VAL A 213 -6.62 0.68 10.20
CA VAL A 213 -6.49 -0.33 9.15
C VAL A 213 -7.52 -0.06 8.04
N GLY A 214 -7.11 -0.15 6.78
CA GLY A 214 -8.00 0.15 5.66
C GLY A 214 -7.65 -0.64 4.40
N HIS A 215 -8.67 -1.06 3.66
CA HIS A 215 -8.49 -1.77 2.40
C HIS A 215 -9.13 -1.00 1.24
N SER A 216 -8.51 -0.99 0.07
CA SER A 216 -8.99 -0.27 -1.12
C SER A 216 -9.21 1.22 -0.80
N LEU A 217 -10.35 1.79 -1.19
CA LEU A 217 -10.77 3.15 -0.80
C LEU A 217 -10.70 3.41 0.72
N GLY A 218 -10.94 2.38 1.54
CA GLY A 218 -10.81 2.48 3.00
C GLY A 218 -9.38 2.78 3.45
N GLY A 219 -8.37 2.39 2.68
CA GLY A 219 -6.97 2.77 2.90
C GLY A 219 -6.76 4.28 2.82
N SER A 220 -7.29 4.93 1.77
CA SER A 220 -7.17 6.39 1.64
C SER A 220 -7.93 7.14 2.73
N VAL A 221 -9.07 6.61 3.19
CA VAL A 221 -9.80 7.17 4.34
C VAL A 221 -8.98 7.00 5.62
N ALA A 222 -8.31 5.86 5.81
CA ALA A 222 -7.40 5.64 6.93
C ALA A 222 -6.21 6.61 6.90
N CYS A 223 -5.62 6.89 5.73
CA CYS A 223 -4.58 7.90 5.56
C CYS A 223 -5.03 9.28 6.07
N LEU A 224 -6.21 9.72 5.61
CA LEU A 224 -6.75 11.05 5.96
C LEU A 224 -7.15 11.15 7.43
N ALA A 225 -7.67 10.06 8.01
CA ALA A 225 -7.91 9.94 9.44
C ALA A 225 -6.59 10.07 10.21
N ALA A 226 -5.55 9.37 9.79
CA ALA A 226 -4.25 9.37 10.44
C ALA A 226 -3.62 10.77 10.46
N LEU A 227 -3.69 11.49 9.34
CA LEU A 227 -3.25 12.88 9.26
C LEU A 227 -4.00 13.77 10.25
N GLU A 228 -5.33 13.62 10.38
CA GLU A 228 -6.09 14.38 11.39
C GLU A 228 -5.64 14.06 12.81
N LEU A 229 -5.47 12.78 13.14
CA LEU A 229 -5.04 12.36 14.48
C LEU A 229 -3.63 12.89 14.82
N LYS A 230 -2.66 12.80 13.90
CA LYS A 230 -1.29 13.27 14.17
C LYS A 230 -1.15 14.79 14.09
N VAL A 231 -1.70 15.41 13.04
CA VAL A 231 -1.48 16.84 12.75
C VAL A 231 -2.41 17.75 13.55
N SER A 232 -3.70 17.44 13.57
CA SER A 232 -4.70 18.30 14.21
C SER A 232 -4.89 17.97 15.69
N LEU A 233 -4.88 16.68 16.07
CA LEU A 233 -5.05 16.26 17.46
C LEU A 233 -3.74 16.01 18.21
N GLY A 234 -2.60 15.98 17.50
CA GLY A 234 -1.27 15.84 18.10
C GLY A 234 -0.93 14.44 18.64
N TRP A 235 -1.69 13.41 18.24
CA TRP A 235 -1.48 12.04 18.73
C TRP A 235 -0.27 11.40 18.04
N GLN A 236 0.68 10.85 18.81
CA GLN A 236 1.97 10.38 18.28
C GLN A 236 2.00 8.86 18.01
N ASP A 237 1.23 8.10 18.78
CA ASP A 237 1.05 6.65 18.77
C ASP A 237 -0.12 6.25 17.85
N VAL A 238 -0.05 6.71 16.60
CA VAL A 238 -0.96 6.33 15.53
C VAL A 238 -0.22 5.41 14.58
N ILE A 239 -0.69 4.18 14.46
CA ILE A 239 -0.14 3.15 13.56
C ILE A 239 -1.15 2.94 12.44
N VAL A 240 -0.67 2.93 11.19
CA VAL A 240 -1.52 2.82 10.01
C VAL A 240 -1.04 1.64 9.17
N THR A 241 -1.97 0.78 8.78
CA THR A 241 -1.70 -0.28 7.82
C THR A 241 -2.80 -0.32 6.77
N THR A 242 -2.45 -0.06 5.53
CA THR A 242 -3.40 -0.05 4.43
C THR A 242 -3.09 -1.15 3.43
N PHE A 243 -4.11 -1.71 2.80
CA PHE A 243 -4.01 -2.77 1.81
C PHE A 243 -4.65 -2.28 0.51
N GLY A 244 -3.90 -2.25 -0.59
CA GLY A 244 -4.43 -1.79 -1.88
C GLY A 244 -4.84 -0.32 -1.87
N GLU A 245 -4.14 0.50 -1.10
CA GLU A 245 -4.44 1.93 -0.97
C GLU A 245 -4.17 2.68 -2.28
N PRO A 246 -5.18 3.36 -2.86
CA PRO A 246 -4.97 4.22 -4.01
C PRO A 246 -4.24 5.51 -3.64
N ARG A 247 -3.66 6.16 -4.64
CA ARG A 247 -3.00 7.47 -4.52
C ARG A 247 -3.98 8.49 -3.95
N VAL A 248 -3.68 8.99 -2.76
CA VAL A 248 -4.59 9.84 -1.98
C VAL A 248 -4.66 11.27 -2.56
N GLY A 249 -3.58 11.76 -3.13
CA GLY A 249 -3.49 13.14 -3.62
C GLY A 249 -2.26 13.40 -4.49
N ASN A 250 -1.89 14.67 -4.61
CA ASN A 250 -0.73 15.08 -5.40
C ASN A 250 0.61 14.86 -4.68
N GLU A 251 1.71 15.23 -5.34
CA GLU A 251 3.06 15.17 -4.79
C GLU A 251 3.19 15.95 -3.47
N GLY A 252 2.56 17.12 -3.35
CA GLY A 252 2.57 17.92 -2.12
C GLY A 252 1.97 17.15 -0.95
N LEU A 253 0.81 16.49 -1.16
CA LEU A 253 0.21 15.65 -0.14
C LEU A 253 1.04 14.40 0.17
N ALA A 254 1.61 13.75 -0.84
CA ALA A 254 2.46 12.59 -0.64
C ALA A 254 3.65 12.92 0.27
N ARG A 255 4.38 14.01 -0.06
CA ARG A 255 5.49 14.51 0.77
C ARG A 255 5.07 14.90 2.17
N PHE A 256 3.87 15.43 2.32
CA PHE A 256 3.34 15.76 3.64
C PHE A 256 3.09 14.51 4.50
N VAL A 257 2.55 13.43 3.90
CA VAL A 257 2.42 12.13 4.57
C VAL A 257 3.80 11.61 4.96
N ASP A 258 4.76 11.63 4.04
CA ASP A 258 6.13 11.17 4.31
C ASP A 258 6.78 11.91 5.48
N GLY A 259 6.61 13.23 5.53
CA GLY A 259 7.12 14.07 6.62
C GLY A 259 6.44 13.79 7.97
N VAL A 260 5.11 13.61 7.99
CA VAL A 260 4.35 13.33 9.23
C VAL A 260 4.64 11.96 9.83
N PHE A 261 5.00 10.98 8.99
CA PHE A 261 5.28 9.59 9.39
C PHE A 261 6.75 9.20 9.28
N HIS A 262 7.64 10.14 8.93
CA HIS A 262 9.09 9.93 8.78
C HIS A 262 9.45 8.81 7.79
N LEU A 263 8.85 8.82 6.60
CA LEU A 263 8.96 7.73 5.62
C LEU A 263 10.15 7.86 4.64
N ASP A 264 10.84 9.01 4.62
CA ASP A 264 11.97 9.27 3.70
C ASP A 264 13.25 8.47 4.04
N GLY A 265 13.36 7.95 5.27
CA GLY A 265 14.53 7.22 5.74
C GLY A 265 14.62 5.79 5.21
N GLN A 266 15.86 5.28 5.08
CA GLN A 266 16.14 3.87 4.72
C GLN A 266 16.39 2.97 5.93
N ASP A 267 16.54 3.57 7.11
CA ASP A 267 16.75 2.85 8.35
C ASP A 267 15.42 2.30 8.89
N ASP A 268 15.47 1.12 9.50
CA ASP A 268 14.34 0.45 10.17
C ASP A 268 13.01 0.50 9.38
N LEU A 269 13.03 0.02 8.14
CA LEU A 269 11.84 -0.01 7.28
C LEU A 269 10.65 -0.75 7.92
N GLU A 270 10.92 -1.82 8.67
CA GLU A 270 9.88 -2.64 9.33
C GLU A 270 9.23 -1.93 10.53
N GLY A 271 9.98 -1.04 11.20
CA GLY A 271 9.52 -0.24 12.34
C GLY A 271 8.63 0.95 11.97
N ARG A 272 8.39 1.21 10.68
CA ARG A 272 7.56 2.34 10.22
C ARG A 272 6.13 2.26 10.78
N GLN A 273 5.65 3.42 11.27
CA GLN A 273 4.29 3.57 11.79
C GLN A 273 3.22 3.61 10.68
N TYR A 274 3.58 4.02 9.47
CA TYR A 274 2.70 3.97 8.30
C TYR A 274 3.18 2.89 7.34
N ARG A 275 2.31 1.91 7.05
CA ARG A 275 2.60 0.75 6.20
C ARG A 275 1.58 0.68 5.09
N ARG A 276 2.02 0.83 3.83
CA ARG A 276 1.18 0.74 2.64
C ARG A 276 1.44 -0.59 1.93
N VAL A 277 0.59 -1.59 2.18
CA VAL A 277 0.73 -2.93 1.60
C VAL A 277 0.17 -2.95 0.17
N THR A 278 1.01 -3.33 -0.79
CA THR A 278 0.66 -3.46 -2.22
C THR A 278 0.82 -4.92 -2.65
N HIS A 279 0.02 -5.35 -3.62
CA HIS A 279 0.09 -6.70 -4.16
C HIS A 279 0.44 -6.65 -5.64
N LYS A 280 1.25 -7.60 -6.11
CA LYS A 280 1.59 -7.73 -7.52
C LYS A 280 0.35 -7.76 -8.40
N GLU A 281 0.38 -6.99 -9.48
CA GLU A 281 -0.73 -6.82 -10.42
C GLU A 281 -1.99 -6.11 -9.90
N ASP A 282 -2.01 -5.63 -8.65
CA ASP A 282 -3.12 -4.79 -8.19
C ASP A 282 -3.07 -3.42 -8.91
N PRO A 283 -4.10 -3.04 -9.69
CA PRO A 283 -4.17 -1.73 -10.33
C PRO A 283 -4.41 -0.57 -9.36
N VAL A 284 -5.03 -0.80 -8.19
CA VAL A 284 -5.58 0.26 -7.34
C VAL A 284 -4.51 1.17 -6.75
N PRO A 285 -3.37 0.67 -6.26
CA PRO A 285 -2.29 1.53 -5.77
C PRO A 285 -1.66 2.45 -6.83
N LEU A 286 -1.95 2.20 -8.11
CA LEU A 286 -1.49 3.00 -9.24
C LEU A 286 -2.55 4.01 -9.72
N LEU A 287 -3.68 4.09 -9.02
CA LEU A 287 -4.81 4.97 -9.34
C LEU A 287 -5.08 5.97 -8.21
N PRO A 288 -5.58 7.18 -8.50
CA PRO A 288 -5.73 7.77 -9.83
C PRO A 288 -4.38 7.92 -10.57
N LEU A 289 -4.44 8.12 -11.89
CA LEU A 289 -3.23 8.10 -12.72
C LEU A 289 -2.26 9.23 -12.34
N GLY A 290 -0.96 8.93 -12.44
CA GLY A 290 0.10 9.91 -12.18
C GLY A 290 0.10 11.04 -13.21
N GLU A 291 -0.35 10.74 -14.43
CA GLU A 291 -0.60 11.71 -15.50
C GLU A 291 -1.65 12.77 -15.12
N TRP A 292 -2.48 12.53 -14.11
CA TRP A 292 -3.44 13.49 -13.56
C TRP A 292 -2.89 14.26 -12.35
N GLY A 293 -1.61 14.12 -12.04
CA GLY A 293 -0.93 14.83 -10.95
C GLY A 293 -0.96 14.10 -9.61
N TYR A 294 -1.51 12.88 -9.55
CA TYR A 294 -1.52 12.07 -8.34
C TYR A 294 -0.19 11.36 -8.11
N LYS A 295 0.21 11.20 -6.85
CA LYS A 295 1.43 10.49 -6.46
C LYS A 295 1.16 9.59 -5.27
N SER A 296 1.84 8.46 -5.23
CA SER A 296 1.91 7.61 -4.04
C SER A 296 2.88 8.24 -3.05
N HIS A 297 2.66 8.02 -1.75
CA HIS A 297 3.65 8.32 -0.71
C HIS A 297 4.50 7.06 -0.41
N ALA A 298 5.57 7.20 0.37
CA ALA A 298 6.47 6.12 0.76
C ALA A 298 5.82 5.13 1.76
N GLY A 299 6.61 4.23 2.35
CA GLY A 299 6.12 3.24 3.32
C GLY A 299 5.55 1.97 2.67
N GLU A 300 5.87 1.72 1.41
CA GLU A 300 5.35 0.56 0.69
C GLU A 300 5.98 -0.77 1.16
N ILE A 301 5.09 -1.75 1.36
CA ILE A 301 5.42 -3.15 1.62
C ILE A 301 4.78 -3.96 0.49
N TYR A 302 5.60 -4.55 -0.38
CA TYR A 302 5.15 -5.15 -1.63
C TYR A 302 5.11 -6.67 -1.56
N ILE A 303 3.94 -7.26 -1.79
CA ILE A 303 3.74 -8.69 -1.95
C ILE A 303 4.04 -9.03 -3.42
N ALA A 304 5.19 -9.68 -3.66
CA ALA A 304 5.67 -9.97 -5.00
C ALA A 304 5.16 -11.30 -5.57
N LYS A 305 4.69 -12.22 -4.70
CA LYS A 305 4.00 -13.43 -5.14
C LYS A 305 2.59 -13.09 -5.57
N GLN A 306 2.16 -13.66 -6.69
CA GLN A 306 0.85 -13.41 -7.27
C GLN A 306 -0.24 -14.29 -6.64
N GLU A 307 0.12 -15.50 -6.22
CA GLU A 307 -0.81 -16.49 -5.68
C GLU A 307 -0.88 -16.42 -4.15
N LEU A 308 -2.10 -16.57 -3.62
CA LEU A 308 -2.30 -16.78 -2.20
C LEU A 308 -1.82 -18.19 -1.75
N SER A 309 -1.19 -18.36 -0.60
CA SER A 309 -0.80 -17.32 0.38
C SER A 309 0.69 -17.00 0.19
N PRO A 310 1.09 -15.72 0.37
CA PRO A 310 2.50 -15.36 0.41
C PRO A 310 3.17 -15.88 1.68
N SER A 311 4.49 -16.05 1.61
CA SER A 311 5.40 -16.29 2.73
C SER A 311 6.21 -15.02 3.04
N GLU A 312 6.99 -15.04 4.11
CA GLU A 312 7.89 -13.96 4.52
C GLU A 312 8.88 -13.57 3.41
N ALA A 313 9.35 -14.55 2.63
CA ALA A 313 10.31 -14.35 1.53
C ALA A 313 9.68 -13.70 0.29
N ASP A 314 8.35 -13.71 0.19
CA ASP A 314 7.60 -13.16 -0.94
C ASP A 314 7.30 -11.65 -0.78
N ILE A 315 7.72 -11.06 0.34
CA ILE A 315 7.38 -9.68 0.71
C ILE A 315 8.64 -8.82 0.79
N TYR A 316 8.60 -7.66 0.14
CA TYR A 316 9.71 -6.73 0.06
C TYR A 316 9.37 -5.37 0.66
N MET A 317 10.34 -4.77 1.35
CA MET A 317 10.26 -3.39 1.82
C MET A 317 10.75 -2.45 0.71
N CYS A 318 9.90 -1.52 0.29
CA CYS A 318 10.19 -0.61 -0.82
C CYS A 318 10.75 0.72 -0.32
N ILE A 319 11.66 1.29 -1.11
CA ILE A 319 12.36 2.52 -0.75
C ILE A 319 11.75 3.73 -1.47
N GLY A 320 11.34 4.72 -0.68
CA GLY A 320 10.72 5.95 -1.18
C GLY A 320 9.33 5.73 -1.80
N ASP A 321 8.92 6.68 -2.63
CA ASP A 321 7.55 6.75 -3.16
C ASP A 321 7.35 5.98 -4.46
N ASN A 322 8.45 5.58 -5.11
CA ASN A 322 8.47 5.11 -6.48
C ASN A 322 9.63 4.12 -6.72
N ASP A 323 9.64 3.02 -5.97
CA ASP A 323 10.62 1.94 -6.13
C ASP A 323 10.28 1.05 -7.35
N PRO A 324 11.09 1.03 -8.41
CA PRO A 324 10.81 0.24 -9.61
C PRO A 324 10.84 -1.27 -9.39
N LYS A 325 11.33 -1.75 -8.23
CA LYS A 325 11.25 -3.17 -7.85
C LYS A 325 9.89 -3.56 -7.26
N CYS A 326 9.04 -2.58 -6.97
CA CYS A 326 7.74 -2.74 -6.31
C CYS A 326 6.59 -2.42 -7.27
N ILE A 327 5.44 -1.93 -6.75
CA ILE A 327 4.25 -1.74 -7.58
C ILE A 327 4.48 -0.73 -8.72
N SER A 328 5.35 0.26 -8.50
CA SER A 328 5.60 1.31 -9.49
C SER A 328 6.39 0.82 -10.69
N GLY A 329 7.12 -0.30 -10.58
CA GLY A 329 7.73 -0.99 -11.72
C GLY A 329 6.71 -1.46 -12.76
N ALA A 330 5.44 -1.61 -12.36
CA ALA A 330 4.34 -1.94 -13.25
C ALA A 330 3.53 -0.70 -13.75
N ASP A 331 3.91 0.52 -13.36
CA ASP A 331 3.30 1.79 -13.80
C ASP A 331 3.91 2.30 -15.11
N ASP A 332 3.85 1.47 -16.15
CA ASP A 332 4.32 1.84 -17.48
C ASP A 332 3.42 2.94 -18.08
N SER A 333 4.03 3.99 -18.67
CA SER A 333 3.27 5.09 -19.26
C SER A 333 2.36 4.59 -20.41
N LEU A 334 1.17 5.18 -20.54
CA LEU A 334 0.20 4.83 -21.59
C LEU A 334 0.86 4.90 -22.97
N TRP A 335 1.69 5.93 -23.19
CA TRP A 335 2.46 6.12 -24.41
C TRP A 335 3.49 5.01 -24.69
N MET A 336 4.22 4.56 -23.66
CA MET A 336 5.15 3.43 -23.79
C MET A 336 4.42 2.14 -24.13
N THR A 337 3.25 1.93 -23.52
CA THR A 337 2.38 0.77 -23.79
C THR A 337 1.86 0.79 -25.23
N ILE A 338 1.35 1.93 -25.67
CA ILE A 338 0.89 2.16 -27.05
C ILE A 338 2.03 1.95 -28.05
N ARG A 339 3.24 2.47 -27.78
CA ARG A 339 4.42 2.26 -28.63
C ARG A 339 4.81 0.79 -28.75
N ARG A 340 4.75 0.00 -27.67
CA ARG A 340 5.00 -1.44 -27.72
C ARG A 340 3.97 -2.13 -28.62
N LEU A 341 2.68 -1.83 -28.44
CA LEU A 341 1.59 -2.40 -29.25
C LEU A 341 1.71 -2.05 -30.75
N PHE A 342 2.11 -0.82 -31.10
CA PHE A 342 2.33 -0.43 -32.49
C PHE A 342 3.58 -1.04 -33.14
N HIS A 343 4.55 -1.51 -32.34
CA HIS A 343 5.74 -2.19 -32.86
C HIS A 343 5.52 -3.69 -33.12
N VAL A 344 4.49 -4.31 -32.53
CA VAL A 344 4.15 -5.71 -32.76
C VAL A 344 3.22 -5.81 -33.98
N LYS A 345 3.81 -5.67 -35.18
CA LYS A 345 3.15 -6.05 -36.44
C LYS A 345 3.31 -7.56 -36.64
N GLY A 346 2.38 -8.36 -36.14
CA GLY A 346 2.38 -9.81 -36.38
C GLY A 346 1.15 -10.52 -35.81
N LEU A 347 0.65 -11.52 -36.54
CA LEU A 347 -0.54 -12.31 -36.20
C LEU A 347 -0.23 -13.23 -35.00
N LEU A 348 -0.53 -12.77 -33.79
CA LEU A 348 -0.20 -13.48 -32.54
C LEU A 348 -1.12 -14.69 -32.26
N THR A 349 -0.53 -15.77 -31.77
CA THR A 349 -1.25 -16.97 -31.32
C THR A 349 -1.88 -16.75 -29.93
N ALA A 350 -2.79 -17.64 -29.50
CA ALA A 350 -3.47 -17.50 -28.22
C ALA A 350 -2.53 -17.53 -26.99
N SER A 351 -1.40 -18.24 -27.06
CA SER A 351 -0.39 -18.22 -25.99
C SER A 351 0.40 -16.91 -25.97
N ASP A 352 0.64 -16.31 -27.13
CA ASP A 352 1.32 -15.01 -27.22
C ASP A 352 0.44 -13.89 -26.67
N LYS A 353 -0.88 -13.97 -26.84
CA LYS A 353 -1.84 -13.05 -26.20
C LYS A 353 -1.85 -13.18 -24.68
N LEU A 354 -1.66 -14.38 -24.14
CA LEU A 354 -1.57 -14.62 -22.69
C LEU A 354 -0.24 -14.11 -22.11
N ALA A 355 0.86 -14.27 -22.86
CA ALA A 355 2.15 -13.68 -22.52
C ALA A 355 2.15 -12.15 -22.62
N GLU A 356 1.41 -11.55 -23.57
CA GLU A 356 1.19 -10.11 -23.67
C GLU A 356 0.41 -9.54 -22.48
N LEU A 357 -0.57 -10.28 -21.94
CA LEU A 357 -1.31 -9.88 -20.73
C LEU A 357 -0.39 -9.80 -19.50
N ASN A 358 0.70 -10.59 -19.44
CA ASN A 358 1.70 -10.50 -18.38
C ASN A 358 2.60 -9.25 -18.52
N GLY A 359 2.80 -8.72 -19.73
CA GLY A 359 3.54 -7.48 -20.00
C GLY A 359 2.69 -6.20 -20.04
N PHE A 360 1.38 -6.31 -19.85
CA PHE A 360 0.45 -5.18 -19.83
C PHE A 360 0.52 -4.42 -18.49
N PRO A 361 0.51 -3.08 -18.46
CA PRO A 361 0.65 -2.33 -17.21
C PRO A 361 -0.45 -2.68 -16.21
N SER A 362 -0.09 -2.93 -14.95
CA SER A 362 -1.04 -3.42 -13.92
C SER A 362 -2.26 -2.53 -13.79
N ARG A 363 -2.07 -1.20 -13.83
CA ARG A 363 -3.16 -0.19 -13.73
C ARG A 363 -4.29 -0.35 -14.75
N PHE A 364 -4.06 -1.03 -15.87
CA PHE A 364 -5.06 -1.26 -16.91
C PHE A 364 -5.67 -2.67 -16.88
N LYS A 365 -5.18 -3.56 -16.00
CA LYS A 365 -5.72 -4.91 -15.82
C LYS A 365 -6.98 -4.87 -14.94
N LEU A 366 -8.09 -4.30 -15.42
CA LEU A 366 -9.31 -4.13 -14.61
C LEU A 366 -9.91 -5.45 -14.07
N TRP A 367 -9.60 -6.61 -14.68
CA TRP A 367 -10.00 -7.91 -14.13
C TRP A 367 -9.26 -8.24 -12.83
N GLN A 368 -8.07 -7.68 -12.60
CA GLN A 368 -7.32 -7.85 -11.35
C GLN A 368 -8.01 -7.21 -10.14
N LEU A 369 -9.04 -6.37 -10.37
CA LEU A 369 -9.92 -5.89 -9.31
C LEU A 369 -10.71 -7.01 -8.62
N LEU A 370 -10.93 -8.12 -9.32
CA LEU A 370 -11.61 -9.30 -8.77
C LEU A 370 -10.64 -10.28 -8.11
N PHE A 371 -9.33 -10.14 -8.36
CA PHE A 371 -8.29 -11.08 -7.93
C PHE A 371 -7.19 -10.35 -7.15
N ALA A 372 -6.12 -9.86 -7.79
CA ALA A 372 -4.96 -9.27 -7.10
C ALA A 372 -5.33 -8.15 -6.10
N HIS A 373 -6.32 -7.32 -6.41
CA HIS A 373 -6.76 -6.27 -5.49
C HIS A 373 -7.44 -6.80 -4.22
N ARG A 374 -7.90 -8.06 -4.23
CA ARG A 374 -8.50 -8.71 -3.07
C ARG A 374 -7.51 -9.65 -2.37
N ASP A 375 -6.42 -10.03 -3.01
CA ASP A 375 -5.53 -11.10 -2.54
C ASP A 375 -4.41 -10.52 -1.64
N TYR A 376 -4.75 -10.18 -0.40
CA TYR A 376 -3.83 -9.64 0.60
C TYR A 376 -3.71 -10.60 1.79
N PHE A 377 -2.80 -11.58 1.70
CA PHE A 377 -2.63 -12.74 2.61
C PHE A 377 -3.81 -13.73 2.58
N TRP A 378 -5.01 -13.18 2.52
CA TRP A 378 -6.30 -13.81 2.34
C TRP A 378 -7.06 -13.07 1.24
N ARG A 379 -8.07 -13.70 0.67
CA ARG A 379 -8.95 -13.02 -0.27
C ARG A 379 -9.97 -12.17 0.49
N LEU A 380 -9.74 -10.87 0.49
CA LEU A 380 -10.53 -9.87 1.20
C LEU A 380 -11.82 -9.52 0.44
N GLY A 381 -12.75 -8.85 1.13
CA GLY A 381 -13.85 -8.12 0.50
C GLY A 381 -15.21 -8.83 0.54
N LEU A 382 -15.33 -9.97 1.24
CA LEU A 382 -16.59 -10.70 1.39
C LEU A 382 -16.85 -11.05 2.85
N CYS A 383 -18.06 -10.73 3.32
CA CYS A 383 -18.52 -11.19 4.62
C CYS A 383 -19.29 -12.51 4.48
N VAL A 384 -18.56 -13.62 4.58
CA VAL A 384 -19.09 -14.99 4.53
C VAL A 384 -18.47 -15.84 5.65
N PRO A 385 -19.11 -16.95 6.07
CA PRO A 385 -18.58 -17.84 7.11
C PRO A 385 -17.12 -18.22 6.91
N GLY A 386 -16.25 -17.85 7.85
CA GLY A 386 -14.82 -18.15 7.78
C GLY A 386 -14.03 -17.38 6.71
N GLY A 387 -14.59 -16.29 6.16
CA GLY A 387 -14.00 -15.53 5.06
C GLY A 387 -14.27 -16.14 3.68
N ASP A 388 -13.64 -15.61 2.63
CA ASP A 388 -13.87 -16.03 1.24
C ASP A 388 -13.81 -17.56 1.07
N PRO A 389 -14.77 -18.20 0.39
CA PRO A 389 -14.80 -19.66 0.26
C PRO A 389 -13.58 -20.24 -0.46
N ALA A 390 -12.87 -19.45 -1.27
CA ALA A 390 -11.62 -19.85 -1.90
C ALA A 390 -10.50 -20.12 -0.87
N ASP A 391 -10.67 -19.65 0.37
CA ASP A 391 -9.72 -19.82 1.46
C ASP A 391 -10.12 -20.93 2.45
N TRP A 392 -11.28 -21.57 2.27
CA TRP A 392 -11.73 -22.64 3.17
C TRP A 392 -10.79 -23.85 3.12
N GLY A 393 -10.35 -24.31 4.29
CA GLY A 393 -9.41 -25.43 4.43
C GLY A 393 -7.93 -25.02 4.53
N ARG A 394 -7.60 -23.73 4.40
CA ARG A 394 -6.25 -23.22 4.72
C ARG A 394 -6.07 -23.18 6.26
N GLY A 395 -5.18 -24.01 6.79
CA GLY A 395 -4.84 -24.01 8.22
C GLY A 395 -4.01 -22.79 8.64
N ARG A 396 -3.95 -22.50 9.96
CA ARG A 396 -2.87 -21.65 10.51
C ARG A 396 -1.56 -22.37 10.26
N TYR A 397 -0.60 -21.73 9.57
CA TYR A 397 0.77 -22.20 9.27
C TYR A 397 1.07 -23.66 9.63
N GLN A 398 1.25 -24.52 8.62
CA GLN A 398 2.06 -25.72 8.82
C GLN A 398 3.47 -25.25 9.20
N ALA A 399 3.91 -25.58 10.42
CA ALA A 399 5.31 -25.44 10.80
C ALA A 399 6.19 -26.10 9.73
N PRO A 400 7.41 -25.59 9.46
CA PRO A 400 8.31 -26.25 8.51
C PRO A 400 8.41 -27.72 8.90
N GLU A 401 8.11 -28.61 7.94
CA GLU A 401 8.39 -30.03 8.09
C GLU A 401 9.86 -30.12 8.50
N THR A 402 10.08 -30.58 9.73
CA THR A 402 11.38 -31.08 10.12
C THR A 402 11.56 -32.31 9.26
N GLU A 403 12.35 -32.19 8.18
CA GLU A 403 12.88 -33.34 7.48
C GLU A 403 13.68 -34.14 8.51
N GLU A 404 13.03 -35.14 9.13
CA GLU A 404 13.73 -36.31 9.62
C GLU A 404 14.30 -37.03 8.39
N LEU A 405 15.62 -36.93 8.22
CA LEU A 405 16.49 -38.03 7.80
C LEU A 405 17.97 -37.68 8.06
#